data_AF-A0A1X2IRX0-F1
#
_entry.id   AF-A0A1X2IRX0-F1
#
_cell.length_a   1.000
_cell.length_b   1.000
_cell.length_c   1.000
_cell.angle_alpha   90.00
_cell.angle_beta   90.00
_cell.angle_gamma   90.00
#
_symmetry.space_group_name_H-M   'P 1'
#
loop_
_entity.id
_entity.type
_entity.pdbx_description
1 polymer ?
#
loop_
_entity_poly.entity_id
_entity_poly.type
_entity_poly.pdbx_seq_one_letter_code
_entity_poly.pdbx_strand_id
1 'polypeptide(L)'
;MKREANRAYFGIFDGHGGPVISDWLAAKLQEKIETVSLDDLPDILYALRAYRGYFRRFPIPAVLRAVVDESGKPLPKVSSCTDLSVEQRLTLGFLQADTECLQYLRNENNDSHEANEGSTGSVAIVEPHDQKPFWESETYDIIVGHVGDTRILLCDANSGEAMPLTSGDHHPGNPLEHERLRKYAGFVTTDSWGDDRILGMLATSRAFGDSKLKRYGVSAEPDVLVTDGITSIMSDQEIVDFVKEKKDPTSSVLRLVDAAVQLHSEDNVTAVVVRLKDWGTRMHDYTQDLRNYRLANSSMSNRQSW
;
A
#
# COMPACT_ATOMS: atom_id res chain seq x y z
N MET A 1 -30.25 -9.59 8.53
CA MET A 1 -28.79 -9.46 8.36
C MET A 1 -28.46 -10.05 6.98
N LYS A 2 -28.46 -9.23 5.94
CA LYS A 2 -28.22 -9.70 4.56
C LYS A 2 -26.71 -9.88 4.37
N ARG A 3 -26.28 -11.11 4.12
CA ARG A 3 -24.95 -11.45 3.61
C ARG A 3 -24.86 -11.00 2.14
N GLU A 4 -24.67 -9.71 1.90
CA GLU A 4 -24.55 -9.12 0.55
C GLU A 4 -23.15 -8.52 0.29
N ALA A 5 -22.10 -9.08 0.87
CA ALA A 5 -20.74 -8.70 0.50
C ALA A 5 -20.04 -9.89 -0.15
N ASN A 6 -20.07 -9.93 -1.48
CA ASN A 6 -19.29 -10.86 -2.29
C ASN A 6 -17.88 -10.30 -2.56
N ARG A 7 -17.36 -9.46 -1.64
CA ARG A 7 -16.11 -8.70 -1.80
C ARG A 7 -14.98 -9.42 -1.09
N ALA A 8 -13.78 -9.39 -1.68
CA ALA A 8 -12.58 -9.89 -1.04
C ALA A 8 -11.63 -8.73 -0.71
N TYR A 9 -11.05 -8.78 0.49
CA TYR A 9 -10.08 -7.80 0.98
C TYR A 9 -8.71 -8.46 1.07
N PHE A 10 -7.68 -7.79 0.55
CA PHE A 10 -6.29 -8.19 0.65
C PHE A 10 -5.47 -6.99 1.10
N GLY A 11 -4.58 -7.17 2.09
CA GLY A 11 -3.73 -6.11 2.61
C GLY A 11 -2.30 -6.61 2.89
N ILE A 12 -1.31 -5.74 2.66
CA ILE A 12 0.09 -5.92 3.07
C ILE A 12 0.52 -4.59 3.71
N PHE A 13 1.21 -4.71 4.82
CA PHE A 13 1.65 -3.59 5.65
C PHE A 13 3.12 -3.82 5.96
N ASP A 14 3.96 -2.94 5.45
CA ASP A 14 5.41 -2.99 5.72
C ASP A 14 5.75 -1.99 6.82
N GLY A 15 6.07 -2.50 8.00
CA GLY A 15 6.28 -1.71 9.21
C GLY A 15 7.73 -1.29 9.36
N HIS A 16 7.96 -0.02 9.70
CA HIS A 16 9.29 0.52 9.97
C HIS A 16 9.35 1.22 11.34
N GLY A 17 10.52 1.14 11.99
CA GLY A 17 10.70 1.66 13.36
C GLY A 17 10.10 0.77 14.46
N GLY A 18 9.34 -0.26 14.09
CA GLY A 18 8.72 -1.27 14.95
C GLY A 18 7.46 -1.87 14.29
N PRO A 19 6.91 -2.97 14.82
CA PRO A 19 5.77 -3.67 14.20
C PRO A 19 4.40 -3.16 14.67
N VAL A 20 4.32 -2.23 15.63
CA VAL A 20 3.06 -1.89 16.30
C VAL A 20 2.02 -1.34 15.32
N ILE A 21 2.44 -0.47 14.39
CA ILE A 21 1.53 0.12 13.40
C ILE A 21 1.14 -0.91 12.33
N SER A 22 2.07 -1.70 11.82
CA SER A 22 1.76 -2.73 10.81
C SER A 22 0.82 -3.81 11.38
N ASP A 23 1.06 -4.26 12.62
CA ASP A 23 0.18 -5.20 13.33
C ASP A 23 -1.21 -4.61 13.60
N TRP A 24 -1.28 -3.33 13.99
CA TRP A 24 -2.55 -2.64 14.21
C TRP A 24 -3.36 -2.55 12.91
N LEU A 25 -2.71 -2.19 11.80
CA LEU A 25 -3.35 -2.10 10.49
C LEU A 25 -3.86 -3.46 10.02
N ALA A 26 -3.02 -4.49 10.13
CA ALA A 26 -3.39 -5.87 9.79
C ALA A 26 -4.61 -6.36 10.60
N ALA A 27 -4.71 -5.97 11.88
CA ALA A 27 -5.80 -6.38 12.75
C ALA A 27 -7.10 -5.57 12.57
N LYS A 28 -7.01 -4.27 12.23
CA LYS A 28 -8.16 -3.34 12.36
C LYS A 28 -8.56 -2.60 11.11
N LEU A 29 -7.69 -2.45 10.10
CA LEU A 29 -7.98 -1.57 8.96
C LEU A 29 -9.22 -2.03 8.17
N GLN A 30 -9.41 -3.34 7.99
CA GLN A 30 -10.59 -3.88 7.32
C GLN A 30 -11.88 -3.47 8.05
N GLU A 31 -11.95 -3.69 9.37
CA GLU A 31 -13.11 -3.32 10.18
C GLU A 31 -13.39 -1.82 10.10
N LYS A 32 -12.35 -0.99 10.10
CA LYS A 32 -12.49 0.46 9.93
C LYS A 32 -13.13 0.83 8.60
N ILE A 33 -12.64 0.26 7.50
CA ILE A 33 -13.22 0.52 6.17
C ILE A 33 -14.70 0.09 6.08
N GLU A 34 -15.07 -1.01 6.75
CA GLU A 34 -16.45 -1.50 6.76
C GLU A 34 -17.39 -0.64 7.63
N THR A 35 -16.89 -0.11 8.74
CA THR A 35 -17.69 0.60 9.76
C THR A 35 -17.71 2.12 9.60
N VAL A 36 -16.76 2.70 8.86
CA VAL A 36 -16.60 4.15 8.78
C VAL A 36 -17.84 4.88 8.23
N SER A 37 -18.14 6.05 8.80
CA SER A 37 -19.26 6.91 8.44
C SER A 37 -18.79 8.30 8.05
N LEU A 38 -19.50 8.97 7.13
CA LEU A 38 -19.24 10.39 6.84
C LEU A 38 -19.37 11.29 8.07
N ASP A 39 -20.10 10.85 9.10
CA ASP A 39 -20.20 11.58 10.37
C ASP A 39 -18.86 11.67 11.11
N ASP A 40 -17.91 10.77 10.81
CA ASP A 40 -16.57 10.76 11.40
C ASP A 40 -15.63 11.80 10.76
N LEU A 41 -15.93 12.25 9.53
CA LEU A 41 -15.04 13.13 8.76
C LEU A 41 -14.70 14.46 9.47
N PRO A 42 -15.64 15.18 10.11
CA PRO A 42 -15.31 16.41 10.83
C PRO A 42 -14.28 16.19 11.94
N ASP A 43 -14.40 15.11 12.70
CA ASP A 43 -13.50 14.78 13.80
C ASP A 43 -12.12 14.34 13.28
N ILE A 44 -12.09 13.56 12.20
CA ILE A 44 -10.85 13.18 11.49
C ILE A 44 -10.12 14.44 10.99
N LEU A 45 -10.83 15.34 10.31
CA LEU A 45 -10.23 16.58 9.80
C LEU A 45 -9.73 17.47 10.94
N TYR A 46 -10.46 17.55 12.05
CA TYR A 46 -10.03 18.28 13.24
C TYR A 46 -8.73 17.69 13.81
N ALA A 47 -8.68 16.37 13.99
CA ALA A 47 -7.51 15.65 14.51
C ALA A 47 -6.28 15.84 13.60
N LEU A 48 -6.44 15.70 12.29
CA LEU A 48 -5.35 15.92 11.32
C LEU A 48 -4.89 17.38 11.34
N ARG A 49 -5.81 18.36 11.27
CA ARG A 49 -5.46 19.79 11.26
C ARG A 49 -4.75 20.24 12.53
N ALA A 50 -4.96 19.57 13.66
CA ALA A 50 -4.25 19.81 14.91
C ALA A 50 -2.73 19.57 14.80
N TYR A 51 -2.26 18.74 13.86
CA TYR A 51 -0.83 18.52 13.59
C TYR A 51 -0.12 19.72 12.93
N ARG A 52 -0.87 20.73 12.47
CA ARG A 52 -0.34 21.93 11.81
C ARG A 52 0.54 21.57 10.59
N GLY A 53 1.46 22.45 10.20
CA GLY A 53 2.32 22.25 9.03
C GLY A 53 1.50 22.01 7.76
N TYR A 54 1.83 20.93 7.04
CA TYR A 54 1.05 20.43 5.90
C TYR A 54 -0.45 20.28 6.21
N PHE A 55 -0.77 19.66 7.34
CA PHE A 55 -2.16 19.38 7.72
C PHE A 55 -2.95 20.58 8.20
N ARG A 56 -2.33 21.74 8.48
CA ARG A 56 -3.02 22.93 9.01
C ARG A 56 -4.24 23.34 8.18
N ARG A 57 -4.16 23.14 6.87
CA ARG A 57 -5.25 23.41 5.91
C ARG A 57 -5.58 22.16 5.09
N PHE A 58 -5.49 20.98 5.72
CA PHE A 58 -5.79 19.73 5.03
C PHE A 58 -7.18 19.81 4.40
N PRO A 59 -7.28 19.71 3.07
CA PRO A 59 -8.54 19.88 2.36
C PRO A 59 -9.42 18.65 2.51
N ILE A 60 -10.68 18.77 2.16
CA ILE A 60 -11.55 17.60 2.00
C ILE A 60 -11.04 16.81 0.78
N PRO A 61 -10.79 15.49 0.92
CA PRO A 61 -10.39 14.62 -0.19
C PRO A 61 -11.35 14.74 -1.36
N ALA A 62 -10.84 14.77 -2.59
CA ALA A 62 -11.64 15.04 -3.78
C ALA A 62 -12.83 14.07 -3.94
N VAL A 63 -12.62 12.79 -3.61
CA VAL A 63 -13.64 11.72 -3.68
C VAL A 63 -14.82 11.95 -2.71
N LEU A 64 -14.61 12.72 -1.63
CA LEU A 64 -15.63 13.03 -0.63
C LEU A 64 -16.36 14.34 -0.92
N ARG A 65 -15.80 15.25 -1.73
CA ARG A 65 -16.37 16.60 -1.94
C ARG A 65 -17.79 16.61 -2.51
N ALA A 66 -18.18 15.57 -3.24
CA ALA A 66 -19.52 15.46 -3.81
C ALA A 66 -20.58 15.08 -2.76
N VAL A 67 -20.19 14.55 -1.61
CA VAL A 67 -21.09 13.99 -0.59
C VAL A 67 -21.09 14.77 0.73
N VAL A 68 -20.23 15.77 0.88
CA VAL A 68 -20.13 16.63 2.08
C VAL A 68 -20.16 18.12 1.74
N ASP A 69 -20.49 18.95 2.72
CA ASP A 69 -20.39 20.41 2.62
C ASP A 69 -18.95 20.92 2.83
N GLU A 70 -18.75 22.24 2.75
CA GLU A 70 -17.44 22.89 2.93
C GLU A 70 -16.82 22.66 4.33
N SER A 71 -17.64 22.31 5.32
CA SER A 71 -17.21 22.00 6.68
C SER A 71 -16.87 20.51 6.87
N GLY A 72 -17.16 19.67 5.87
CA GLY A 72 -16.96 18.22 5.92
C GLY A 72 -18.15 17.46 6.51
N LYS A 73 -19.32 18.10 6.67
CA LYS A 73 -20.53 17.41 7.14
C LYS A 73 -21.29 16.76 5.98
N PRO A 74 -21.94 15.61 6.20
CA PRO A 74 -22.74 14.95 5.15
C PRO A 74 -23.82 15.88 4.60
N LEU A 75 -24.02 15.88 3.28
CA LEU A 75 -25.12 16.61 2.66
C LEU A 75 -26.46 16.00 3.08
N PRO A 76 -27.56 16.79 3.22
CA PRO A 76 -28.84 16.30 3.73
C PRO A 76 -29.49 15.14 2.96
N LYS A 77 -29.05 14.88 1.73
CA LYS A 77 -29.56 13.81 0.85
C LYS A 77 -28.69 12.55 0.86
N VAL A 78 -27.58 12.55 1.60
CA VAL A 78 -26.63 11.44 1.65
C VAL A 78 -26.76 10.77 3.02
N SER A 79 -27.07 9.48 3.02
CA SER A 79 -27.04 8.67 4.24
C SER A 79 -25.58 8.37 4.59
N SER A 80 -25.13 8.81 5.76
CA SER A 80 -23.71 8.82 6.15
C SER A 80 -23.03 7.45 6.18
N CYS A 81 -23.81 6.38 6.41
CA CYS A 81 -23.30 5.02 6.58
C CYS A 81 -23.63 4.05 5.42
N THR A 82 -24.64 4.31 4.58
CA THR A 82 -25.06 3.34 3.53
C THR A 82 -24.72 3.77 2.12
N ASP A 83 -24.56 5.07 1.87
CA ASP A 83 -24.52 5.61 0.51
C ASP A 83 -23.08 5.86 0.00
N LEU A 84 -22.08 5.39 0.76
CA LEU A 84 -20.67 5.55 0.39
C LEU A 84 -20.22 4.50 -0.60
N SER A 85 -19.55 4.94 -1.67
CA SER A 85 -18.79 4.06 -2.56
C SER A 85 -17.62 3.41 -1.83
N VAL A 86 -17.09 2.32 -2.39
CA VAL A 86 -15.91 1.63 -1.83
C VAL A 86 -14.72 2.57 -1.76
N GLU A 87 -14.49 3.40 -2.79
CA GLU A 87 -13.42 4.41 -2.82
C GLU A 87 -13.56 5.46 -1.69
N GLN A 88 -14.78 5.90 -1.43
CA GLN A 88 -15.07 6.87 -0.37
C GLN A 88 -14.81 6.26 1.02
N ARG A 89 -15.28 5.02 1.24
CA ARG A 89 -15.00 4.28 2.48
C ARG A 89 -13.53 4.01 2.67
N LEU A 90 -12.83 3.63 1.61
CA LEU A 90 -11.41 3.34 1.64
C LEU A 90 -10.62 4.59 2.04
N THR A 91 -10.90 5.72 1.39
CA THR A 91 -10.27 7.01 1.72
C THR A 91 -10.54 7.41 3.15
N LEU A 92 -11.80 7.33 3.59
CA LEU A 92 -12.19 7.75 4.94
C LEU A 92 -11.62 6.81 6.01
N GLY A 93 -11.66 5.50 5.77
CA GLY A 93 -11.11 4.47 6.65
C GLY A 93 -9.59 4.58 6.80
N PHE A 94 -8.86 4.93 5.73
CA PHE A 94 -7.42 5.19 5.80
C PHE A 94 -7.11 6.42 6.68
N LEU A 95 -7.84 7.53 6.48
CA LEU A 95 -7.64 8.73 7.29
C LEU A 95 -8.01 8.50 8.76
N GLN A 96 -9.11 7.77 9.02
CA GLN A 96 -9.51 7.40 10.38
C GLN A 96 -8.46 6.50 11.04
N ALA A 97 -8.01 5.45 10.34
CA ALA A 97 -6.97 4.55 10.80
C ALA A 97 -5.69 5.30 11.16
N ASP A 98 -5.26 6.26 10.33
CA ASP A 98 -4.08 7.10 10.62
C ASP A 98 -4.29 7.92 11.90
N THR A 99 -5.45 8.55 12.08
CA THR A 99 -5.73 9.31 13.30
C THR A 99 -5.74 8.44 14.56
N GLU A 100 -6.26 7.21 14.47
CA GLU A 100 -6.27 6.26 15.59
C GLU A 100 -4.87 5.71 15.88
N CYS A 101 -4.08 5.36 14.86
CA CYS A 101 -2.68 4.96 15.01
C CYS A 101 -1.88 6.07 15.71
N LEU A 102 -2.06 7.32 15.29
CA LEU A 102 -1.42 8.47 15.90
C LEU A 102 -1.85 8.72 17.35
N GLN A 103 -3.11 8.45 17.70
CA GLN A 103 -3.58 8.51 19.08
C GLN A 103 -3.03 7.37 19.93
N TYR A 104 -2.97 6.16 19.35
CA TYR A 104 -2.42 4.97 19.97
C TYR A 104 -0.96 5.20 20.38
N LEU A 105 -0.12 5.63 19.44
CA LEU A 105 1.28 5.99 19.70
C LEU A 105 1.41 7.08 20.77
N ARG A 106 0.50 8.05 20.82
CA ARG A 106 0.52 9.11 21.84
C ARG A 106 0.16 8.62 23.25
N ASN A 107 -0.75 7.66 23.35
CA ASN A 107 -1.25 7.18 24.64
C ASN A 107 -0.32 6.15 25.28
N GLU A 108 0.46 5.40 24.50
CA GLU A 108 1.46 4.45 25.02
C GLU A 108 2.84 5.10 25.33
N ASN A 109 3.05 6.37 24.94
CA ASN A 109 4.30 7.14 25.12
C ASN A 109 4.68 7.45 26.58
N ASN A 110 5.11 6.44 27.34
CA ASN A 110 6.15 6.62 28.35
C ASN A 110 7.56 6.30 27.80
N ASP A 111 7.68 5.58 26.68
CA ASP A 111 8.96 5.20 26.09
C ASP A 111 9.21 5.86 24.73
N SER A 112 10.32 6.59 24.62
CA SER A 112 10.64 7.49 23.50
C SER A 112 10.92 6.83 22.14
N HIS A 113 10.96 5.49 22.07
CA HIS A 113 11.27 4.73 20.86
C HIS A 113 10.03 4.41 19.99
N GLU A 114 8.87 4.16 20.59
CA GLU A 114 7.62 3.81 19.87
C GLU A 114 7.02 5.01 19.11
N ALA A 115 7.38 6.24 19.49
CA ALA A 115 6.87 7.47 18.89
C ALA A 115 7.20 7.68 17.39
N ASN A 116 8.09 6.85 16.83
CA ASN A 116 8.56 6.90 15.45
C ASN A 116 8.12 5.69 14.61
N GLU A 117 7.25 4.83 15.12
CA GLU A 117 6.76 3.70 14.33
C GLU A 117 5.82 4.18 13.22
N GLY A 118 5.95 3.53 12.08
CA GLY A 118 5.12 3.75 10.91
C GLY A 118 4.97 2.48 10.11
N SER A 119 4.09 2.55 9.12
CA SER A 119 3.89 1.45 8.20
C SER A 119 3.48 1.97 6.84
N THR A 120 4.00 1.36 5.80
CA THR A 120 3.30 1.34 4.53
C THR A 120 2.00 0.57 4.72
N GLY A 121 1.02 0.79 3.86
CA GLY A 121 -0.18 0.00 3.96
C GLY A 121 -0.93 0.09 2.69
N SER A 122 -1.13 -1.06 2.06
CA SER A 122 -1.86 -1.11 0.84
C SER A 122 -2.92 -2.22 0.88
N VAL A 123 -3.96 -2.05 0.08
CA VAL A 123 -5.22 -2.76 0.20
C VAL A 123 -5.83 -2.89 -1.18
N ALA A 124 -6.15 -4.12 -1.60
CA ALA A 124 -7.00 -4.40 -2.76
C ALA A 124 -8.35 -4.94 -2.29
N ILE A 125 -9.42 -4.35 -2.79
CA ILE A 125 -10.79 -4.82 -2.65
C ILE A 125 -11.26 -5.29 -4.01
N VAL A 126 -11.58 -6.58 -4.12
CA VAL A 126 -12.11 -7.18 -5.35
C VAL A 126 -13.61 -7.35 -5.22
N GLU A 127 -14.36 -6.71 -6.11
CA GLU A 127 -15.82 -6.77 -6.17
C GLU A 127 -16.28 -7.45 -7.48
N PRO A 128 -16.75 -8.71 -7.43
CA PRO A 128 -17.31 -9.40 -8.59
C PRO A 128 -18.72 -8.89 -8.93
N HIS A 129 -18.99 -8.68 -10.21
CA HIS A 129 -20.28 -8.21 -10.71
C HIS A 129 -21.32 -9.32 -10.95
N ASP A 130 -20.87 -10.58 -11.05
CA ASP A 130 -21.69 -11.70 -11.51
C ASP A 130 -22.20 -12.63 -10.40
N GLN A 131 -22.13 -12.16 -9.14
CA GLN A 131 -22.50 -12.91 -7.92
C GLN A 131 -21.75 -14.25 -7.74
N LYS A 132 -20.73 -14.54 -8.55
CA LYS A 132 -19.83 -15.67 -8.33
C LYS A 132 -18.71 -15.26 -7.38
N PRO A 133 -18.00 -16.22 -6.78
CA PRO A 133 -16.75 -15.91 -6.10
C PRO A 133 -15.77 -15.20 -7.04
N PHE A 134 -14.97 -14.28 -6.52
CA PHE A 134 -14.10 -13.43 -7.35
C PHE A 134 -13.13 -14.21 -8.25
N TRP A 135 -12.72 -15.42 -7.85
CA TRP A 135 -11.81 -16.28 -8.62
C TRP A 135 -12.48 -17.01 -9.79
N GLU A 136 -13.81 -16.95 -9.90
CA GLU A 136 -14.62 -17.52 -11.00
C GLU A 136 -15.42 -16.45 -11.75
N SER A 137 -15.35 -15.20 -11.30
CA SER A 137 -16.08 -14.09 -11.89
C SER A 137 -15.53 -13.74 -13.27
N GLU A 138 -16.45 -13.48 -14.21
CA GLU A 138 -16.12 -12.97 -15.54
C GLU A 138 -15.65 -11.51 -15.51
N THR A 139 -16.22 -10.73 -14.60
CA THR A 139 -16.04 -9.28 -14.52
C THR A 139 -16.02 -8.86 -13.06
N TYR A 140 -15.01 -8.08 -12.68
CA TYR A 140 -14.83 -7.59 -11.33
C TYR A 140 -14.22 -6.19 -11.35
N ASP A 141 -14.54 -5.41 -10.34
CA ASP A 141 -13.83 -4.18 -10.04
C ASP A 141 -12.72 -4.48 -9.04
N ILE A 142 -11.53 -3.95 -9.28
CA ILE A 142 -10.45 -3.94 -8.29
C ILE A 142 -10.29 -2.50 -7.84
N ILE A 143 -10.73 -2.23 -6.62
CA ILE A 143 -10.55 -0.94 -5.96
C ILE A 143 -9.34 -1.06 -5.07
N VAL A 144 -8.46 -0.07 -5.12
CA VAL A 144 -7.20 -0.19 -4.45
C VAL A 144 -6.84 1.07 -3.68
N GLY A 145 -6.27 0.88 -2.49
CA GLY A 145 -5.67 1.94 -1.72
C GLY A 145 -4.32 1.57 -1.14
N HIS A 146 -3.47 2.55 -0.89
CA HIS A 146 -2.06 2.36 -0.51
C HIS A 146 -1.32 3.61 -0.13
N VAL A 147 -0.43 3.41 0.79
CA VAL A 147 0.41 4.44 1.33
C VAL A 147 1.79 3.81 1.41
N GLY A 148 2.80 4.36 0.73
CA GLY A 148 4.18 3.88 0.78
C GLY A 148 4.79 3.53 -0.58
N ASP A 149 5.72 2.60 -0.57
CA ASP A 149 6.52 2.13 -1.71
C ASP A 149 6.23 0.67 -2.10
N THR A 150 5.20 0.09 -1.48
CA THR A 150 4.63 -1.19 -1.90
C THR A 150 3.89 -1.11 -3.28
N ARG A 151 3.62 -2.23 -3.99
CA ARG A 151 3.16 -2.26 -5.41
C ARG A 151 2.20 -3.38 -5.88
N ILE A 152 0.90 -3.23 -6.19
CA ILE A 152 0.12 -4.36 -6.85
C ILE A 152 0.46 -4.42 -8.30
N LEU A 153 0.73 -5.65 -8.69
CA LEU A 153 0.84 -6.06 -10.06
C LEU A 153 -0.38 -6.90 -10.42
N LEU A 154 -1.07 -6.50 -11.48
CA LEU A 154 -2.03 -7.32 -12.18
C LEU A 154 -1.35 -7.95 -13.38
N CYS A 155 -1.57 -9.24 -13.62
CA CYS A 155 -1.10 -9.89 -14.85
C CYS A 155 -2.25 -9.93 -15.86
N ASP A 156 -2.03 -9.43 -17.07
CA ASP A 156 -2.96 -9.69 -18.17
C ASP A 156 -2.77 -11.15 -18.65
N ALA A 157 -3.85 -11.93 -18.62
CA ALA A 157 -3.81 -13.33 -19.02
C ALA A 157 -3.58 -13.53 -20.53
N ASN A 158 -3.87 -12.52 -21.36
CA ASN A 158 -3.73 -12.61 -22.81
C ASN A 158 -2.30 -12.35 -23.27
N SER A 159 -1.71 -11.24 -22.82
CA SER A 159 -0.32 -10.86 -23.15
C SER A 159 0.69 -11.54 -22.22
N GLY A 160 0.34 -11.73 -20.94
CA GLY A 160 1.29 -12.10 -19.90
C GLY A 160 2.06 -10.90 -19.33
N GLU A 161 1.69 -9.68 -19.69
CA GLU A 161 2.35 -8.45 -19.22
C GLU A 161 1.94 -8.09 -17.79
N ALA A 162 2.91 -7.55 -17.04
CA ALA A 162 2.69 -6.97 -15.74
C ALA A 162 2.11 -5.56 -15.87
N MET A 163 0.96 -5.35 -15.25
CA MET A 163 0.29 -4.06 -15.16
C MET A 163 0.34 -3.58 -13.70
N PRO A 164 1.20 -2.62 -13.36
CA PRO A 164 1.17 -2.01 -12.04
C PRO A 164 -0.16 -1.27 -11.87
N LEU A 165 -0.90 -1.60 -10.81
CA LEU A 165 -2.12 -0.90 -10.45
C LEU A 165 -1.80 0.34 -9.59
N THR A 166 -0.57 0.45 -9.06
CA THR A 166 -0.05 1.60 -8.31
C THR A 166 0.31 2.76 -9.20
N SER A 167 0.03 3.97 -8.73
CA SER A 167 0.37 5.21 -9.41
C SER A 167 1.73 5.76 -8.96
N GLY A 168 2.82 5.09 -9.36
CA GLY A 168 4.19 5.51 -9.08
C GLY A 168 4.62 5.30 -7.62
N ASP A 169 5.89 4.98 -7.40
CA ASP A 169 6.42 4.76 -6.05
C ASP A 169 6.26 6.06 -5.24
N HIS A 170 5.67 6.01 -4.03
CA HIS A 170 5.69 7.15 -3.10
C HIS A 170 7.05 7.24 -2.42
N HIS A 171 8.06 7.35 -3.25
CA HIS A 171 9.43 7.55 -2.89
C HIS A 171 9.77 9.04 -3.08
N PRO A 172 10.57 9.68 -2.21
CA PRO A 172 10.94 11.08 -2.35
C PRO A 172 11.61 11.44 -3.68
N GLY A 173 12.19 10.47 -4.39
CA GLY A 173 12.71 10.64 -5.75
C GLY A 173 11.65 10.76 -6.86
N ASN A 174 10.38 10.43 -6.59
CA ASN A 174 9.29 10.63 -7.56
C ASN A 174 9.01 12.12 -7.76
N PRO A 175 9.06 12.68 -8.99
CA PRO A 175 8.93 14.12 -9.23
C PRO A 175 7.66 14.76 -8.66
N LEU A 176 6.52 14.05 -8.68
CA LEU A 176 5.24 14.55 -8.14
C LEU A 176 5.29 14.66 -6.62
N GLU A 177 5.84 13.63 -5.96
CA GLU A 177 6.02 13.60 -4.51
C GLU A 177 7.12 14.55 -4.07
N HIS A 178 8.21 14.66 -4.83
CA HIS A 178 9.28 15.61 -4.59
C HIS A 178 8.80 17.06 -4.69
N GLU A 179 7.95 17.39 -5.67
CA GLU A 179 7.36 18.73 -5.78
C GLU A 179 6.40 19.02 -4.61
N ARG A 180 5.59 18.03 -4.21
CA ARG A 180 4.74 18.12 -3.02
C ARG A 180 5.57 18.35 -1.76
N LEU A 181 6.60 17.54 -1.52
CA LEU A 181 7.47 17.60 -0.35
C LEU A 181 8.32 18.87 -0.32
N ARG A 182 8.89 19.33 -1.45
CA ARG A 182 9.69 20.57 -1.50
C ARG A 182 8.90 21.79 -1.03
N LYS A 183 7.58 21.82 -1.25
CA LYS A 183 6.70 22.91 -0.79
C LYS A 183 6.53 22.95 0.74
N TYR A 184 6.77 21.85 1.47
CA TYR A 184 6.45 21.72 2.90
C TYR A 184 7.59 21.20 3.81
N ALA A 185 8.44 20.30 3.33
CA ALA A 185 9.49 19.62 4.09
C ALA A 185 10.83 20.38 4.14
N GLY A 186 11.03 21.36 3.26
CA GLY A 186 12.24 22.19 3.22
C GLY A 186 13.48 21.51 2.63
N PHE A 187 13.73 20.21 2.88
CA PHE A 187 14.89 19.48 2.35
C PHE A 187 14.61 17.96 2.18
N VAL A 188 14.81 17.44 0.97
CA VAL A 188 15.03 16.01 0.69
C VAL A 188 16.54 15.82 0.65
N THR A 189 17.07 14.87 1.42
CA THR A 189 18.51 14.61 1.50
C THR A 189 18.77 13.22 0.94
N THR A 190 19.65 13.14 -0.06
CA THR A 190 20.14 11.87 -0.59
C THR A 190 21.18 11.31 0.37
N ASP A 191 21.01 10.07 0.82
CA ASP A 191 22.01 9.39 1.65
C ASP A 191 23.27 9.05 0.83
N SER A 192 24.35 8.68 1.50
CA SER A 192 25.65 8.29 0.93
C SER A 192 25.56 7.11 -0.04
N TRP A 193 24.44 6.40 -0.07
CA TRP A 193 24.11 5.30 -0.98
C TRP A 193 23.24 5.72 -2.19
N GLY A 194 22.88 6.99 -2.32
CA GLY A 194 22.12 7.50 -3.46
C GLY A 194 20.59 7.43 -3.30
N ASP A 195 20.11 7.11 -2.11
CA ASP A 195 18.68 6.94 -1.80
C ASP A 195 18.09 8.23 -1.20
N ASP A 196 16.94 8.69 -1.73
CA ASP A 196 16.35 9.98 -1.35
C ASP A 196 15.47 9.84 -0.11
N ARG A 197 15.83 10.53 0.97
CA ARG A 197 15.13 10.45 2.26
C ARG A 197 14.53 11.78 2.69
N ILE A 198 13.31 11.73 3.26
CA ILE A 198 12.69 12.89 3.92
C ILE A 198 13.42 13.17 5.22
N LEU A 199 14.04 14.35 5.31
CA LEU A 199 14.86 14.78 6.46
C LEU A 199 15.97 13.79 6.84
N GLY A 200 16.42 12.94 5.91
CA GLY A 200 17.41 11.88 6.16
C GLY A 200 16.89 10.70 7.01
N MET A 201 15.60 10.62 7.30
CA MET A 201 15.04 9.62 8.23
C MET A 201 14.10 8.60 7.59
N LEU A 202 13.30 8.98 6.58
CA LEU A 202 12.27 8.11 5.99
C LEU A 202 12.44 8.02 4.46
N ALA A 203 12.42 6.81 3.92
CA ALA A 203 12.55 6.51 2.49
C ALA A 203 11.22 6.57 1.72
N THR A 204 10.09 6.79 2.41
CA THR A 204 8.75 6.89 1.83
C THR A 204 8.14 8.27 2.06
N SER A 205 7.35 8.76 1.10
CA SER A 205 6.65 10.05 1.16
C SER A 205 5.22 9.96 1.67
N ARG A 206 4.70 8.74 1.82
CA ARG A 206 3.39 8.42 2.37
C ARG A 206 3.53 7.21 3.30
N ALA A 207 3.02 7.32 4.52
CA ALA A 207 3.03 6.26 5.53
C ALA A 207 1.89 6.48 6.56
N PHE A 208 1.39 5.40 7.15
CA PHE A 208 0.57 5.44 8.37
C PHE A 208 1.47 5.66 9.58
N GLY A 209 1.03 6.44 10.57
CA GLY A 209 1.83 6.69 11.78
C GLY A 209 2.86 7.81 11.58
N ASP A 210 4.14 7.59 11.89
CA ASP A 210 5.22 8.58 11.69
C ASP A 210 4.91 9.98 12.26
N SER A 211 4.53 10.03 13.53
CA SER A 211 3.98 11.23 14.18
C SER A 211 4.81 12.51 14.00
N LYS A 212 6.15 12.37 13.96
CA LYS A 212 7.10 13.47 13.79
C LYS A 212 7.20 13.96 12.35
N LEU A 213 6.89 13.12 11.37
CA LEU A 213 7.03 13.40 9.93
C LEU A 213 5.74 13.90 9.27
N LYS A 214 4.58 13.68 9.90
CA LYS A 214 3.28 14.21 9.45
C LYS A 214 3.29 15.72 9.22
N ARG A 215 3.93 16.50 10.09
CA ARG A 215 4.05 17.97 9.91
C ARG A 215 4.78 18.39 8.63
N TYR A 216 5.59 17.48 8.05
CA TYR A 216 6.43 17.70 6.86
C TYR A 216 5.83 17.12 5.57
N GLY A 217 4.63 16.53 5.62
CA GLY A 217 3.89 16.12 4.40
C GLY A 217 3.77 14.62 4.18
N VAL A 218 4.24 13.78 5.11
CA VAL A 218 3.88 12.35 5.12
C VAL A 218 2.36 12.26 5.31
N SER A 219 1.66 11.64 4.36
CA SER A 219 0.19 11.53 4.33
C SER A 219 -0.22 10.06 4.19
N ALA A 220 -1.41 9.71 4.67
CA ALA A 220 -1.99 8.36 4.56
C ALA A 220 -2.97 8.23 3.38
N GLU A 221 -2.68 8.91 2.26
CA GLU A 221 -3.55 8.90 1.07
C GLU A 221 -3.28 7.68 0.14
N PRO A 222 -4.33 6.91 -0.25
CA PRO A 222 -4.23 5.57 -0.86
C PRO A 222 -3.91 5.44 -2.40
N ASP A 223 -3.04 4.49 -2.86
CA ASP A 223 -2.77 3.94 -4.25
C ASP A 223 -1.97 2.53 -4.46
N VAL A 224 -2.40 1.28 -4.10
CA VAL A 224 -1.87 -0.14 -4.44
C VAL A 224 -0.56 -0.98 -3.88
N LEU A 225 -0.56 -2.37 -3.70
CA LEU A 225 0.29 -3.45 -2.92
C LEU A 225 1.30 -4.58 -3.48
N VAL A 226 2.57 -4.61 -3.03
CA VAL A 226 3.67 -5.68 -3.00
C VAL A 226 4.84 -5.04 -2.23
N THR A 227 5.59 -5.66 -1.31
CA THR A 227 6.64 -4.92 -0.57
C THR A 227 7.89 -4.53 -1.37
N ASP A 228 8.57 -3.48 -0.94
CA ASP A 228 9.82 -2.97 -1.54
C ASP A 228 10.96 -4.00 -1.50
N GLY A 229 10.98 -4.88 -0.50
CA GLY A 229 11.91 -6.01 -0.42
C GLY A 229 11.88 -6.96 -1.63
N ILE A 230 10.83 -6.91 -2.48
CA ILE A 230 10.74 -7.64 -3.76
C ILE A 230 10.99 -6.69 -4.93
N THR A 231 10.34 -5.52 -4.96
CA THR A 231 10.37 -4.60 -6.11
C THR A 231 11.71 -3.86 -6.26
N SER A 232 12.51 -3.78 -5.20
CA SER A 232 13.87 -3.25 -5.23
C SER A 232 14.87 -4.15 -5.99
N ILE A 233 14.55 -5.45 -6.12
CA ILE A 233 15.48 -6.46 -6.64
C ILE A 233 14.98 -7.04 -7.96
N MET A 234 13.67 -7.18 -8.11
CA MET A 234 13.04 -7.72 -9.31
C MET A 234 12.16 -6.67 -9.97
N SER A 235 12.21 -6.61 -11.30
CA SER A 235 11.25 -5.83 -12.06
C SER A 235 9.83 -6.42 -11.95
N ASP A 236 8.81 -5.59 -12.19
CA ASP A 236 7.41 -6.00 -12.18
C ASP A 236 7.15 -7.19 -13.09
N GLN A 237 7.77 -7.19 -14.27
CA GLN A 237 7.64 -8.28 -15.22
C GLN A 237 8.33 -9.56 -14.73
N GLU A 238 9.50 -9.47 -14.08
CA GLU A 238 10.16 -10.64 -13.49
C GLU A 238 9.31 -11.28 -12.39
N ILE A 239 8.66 -10.46 -11.55
CA ILE A 239 7.77 -10.92 -10.47
C ILE A 239 6.59 -11.69 -11.07
N VAL A 240 5.90 -11.11 -12.06
CA VAL A 240 4.76 -11.75 -12.73
C VAL A 240 5.17 -13.05 -13.44
N ASP A 241 6.31 -13.05 -14.14
CA ASP A 241 6.84 -14.22 -14.82
C ASP A 241 7.24 -15.35 -13.86
N PHE A 242 7.76 -15.00 -12.68
CA PHE A 242 8.01 -15.96 -11.60
C PHE A 242 6.70 -16.58 -11.10
N VAL A 243 5.71 -15.74 -10.83
CA VAL A 243 4.45 -16.16 -10.21
C VAL A 243 3.63 -17.05 -11.15
N LYS A 244 3.63 -16.79 -12.46
CA LYS A 244 2.85 -17.58 -13.44
C LYS A 244 3.49 -18.90 -13.88
N GLU A 245 4.75 -19.17 -13.51
CA GLU A 245 5.46 -20.41 -13.89
C GLU A 245 4.79 -21.66 -13.31
N LYS A 246 4.15 -21.55 -12.14
CA LYS A 246 3.47 -22.66 -11.47
C LYS A 246 1.96 -22.49 -11.50
N LYS A 247 1.27 -23.63 -11.57
CA LYS A 247 -0.19 -23.70 -11.47
C LYS A 247 -0.70 -23.49 -10.04
N ASP A 248 0.17 -23.67 -9.05
CA ASP A 248 -0.18 -23.55 -7.64
C ASP A 248 0.33 -22.20 -7.08
N PRO A 249 -0.56 -21.29 -6.64
CA PRO A 249 -0.18 -19.98 -6.11
C PRO A 249 0.76 -20.06 -4.89
N THR A 250 0.58 -21.03 -4.00
CA THR A 250 1.43 -21.18 -2.80
C THR A 250 2.86 -21.50 -3.19
N SER A 251 3.05 -22.45 -4.10
CA SER A 251 4.36 -22.79 -4.66
C SER A 251 5.00 -21.61 -5.40
N SER A 252 4.21 -20.81 -6.12
CA SER A 252 4.67 -19.59 -6.80
C SER A 252 5.20 -18.55 -5.82
N VAL A 253 4.45 -18.28 -4.74
CA VAL A 253 4.85 -17.31 -3.69
C VAL A 253 6.12 -17.76 -2.99
N LEU A 254 6.18 -19.01 -2.53
CA LEU A 254 7.35 -19.53 -1.83
C LEU A 254 8.61 -19.40 -2.68
N ARG A 255 8.52 -19.73 -3.97
CA ARG A 255 9.65 -19.59 -4.88
C ARG A 255 10.03 -18.14 -5.17
N LEU A 256 9.05 -17.23 -5.25
CA LEU A 256 9.31 -15.80 -5.41
C LEU A 256 10.10 -15.27 -4.21
N VAL A 257 9.68 -15.62 -3.00
CA VAL A 257 10.37 -15.26 -1.75
C VAL A 257 11.78 -15.86 -1.73
N ASP A 258 11.92 -17.16 -2.02
CA ASP A 258 13.23 -17.83 -2.09
C ASP A 258 14.16 -17.17 -3.13
N ALA A 259 13.62 -16.77 -4.28
CA ALA A 259 14.39 -16.11 -5.33
C ALA A 259 14.82 -14.70 -4.91
N ALA A 260 13.96 -13.92 -4.22
CA ALA A 260 14.33 -12.63 -3.67
C ALA A 260 15.47 -12.76 -2.64
N VAL A 261 15.40 -13.77 -1.76
CA VAL A 261 16.47 -14.08 -0.81
C VAL A 261 17.77 -14.50 -1.53
N GLN A 262 17.69 -15.34 -2.57
CA GLN A 262 18.87 -15.75 -3.35
C GLN A 262 19.51 -14.60 -4.15
N LEU A 263 18.73 -13.57 -4.47
CA LEU A 263 19.22 -12.35 -5.09
C LEU A 263 19.71 -11.32 -4.06
N HIS A 264 19.86 -11.74 -2.79
CA HIS A 264 20.41 -10.96 -1.68
C HIS A 264 19.53 -9.78 -1.27
N SER A 265 18.21 -10.02 -1.12
CA SER A 265 17.36 -9.04 -0.44
C SER A 265 17.86 -8.79 0.98
N GLU A 266 18.09 -7.52 1.29
CA GLU A 266 18.53 -7.07 2.63
C GLU A 266 17.34 -6.65 3.50
N ASP A 267 16.11 -6.69 2.97
CA ASP A 267 14.89 -6.27 3.65
C ASP A 267 13.87 -7.41 3.86
N ASN A 268 12.76 -7.10 4.53
CA ASN A 268 11.64 -7.99 4.77
C ASN A 268 10.91 -8.29 3.46
N VAL A 269 10.80 -9.58 3.13
CA VAL A 269 10.19 -10.03 1.87
C VAL A 269 8.79 -10.56 2.14
N THR A 270 7.77 -9.80 1.74
CA THR A 270 6.36 -10.20 1.87
C THR A 270 5.63 -10.17 0.53
N ALA A 271 5.01 -11.29 0.16
CA ALA A 271 4.21 -11.41 -1.06
C ALA A 271 2.86 -12.08 -0.79
N VAL A 272 1.81 -11.53 -1.42
CA VAL A 272 0.48 -12.15 -1.48
C VAL A 272 0.12 -12.33 -2.95
N VAL A 273 -0.17 -13.57 -3.37
CA VAL A 273 -0.65 -13.87 -4.72
C VAL A 273 -2.13 -14.22 -4.65
N VAL A 274 -2.92 -13.41 -5.34
CA VAL A 274 -4.36 -13.62 -5.47
C VAL A 274 -4.66 -14.26 -6.82
N ARG A 275 -5.28 -15.44 -6.78
CA ARG A 275 -5.68 -16.16 -7.99
C ARG A 275 -6.98 -15.59 -8.54
N LEU A 276 -6.91 -14.98 -9.72
CA LEU A 276 -8.07 -14.53 -10.50
C LEU A 276 -8.49 -15.59 -11.53
N LYS A 277 -9.58 -15.30 -12.24
CA LYS A 277 -10.01 -16.09 -13.38
C LYS A 277 -8.87 -16.16 -14.43
N ASP A 278 -8.77 -17.29 -15.13
CA ASP A 278 -7.74 -17.59 -16.15
C ASP A 278 -6.32 -17.85 -15.63
N TRP A 279 -6.14 -17.98 -14.32
CA TRP A 279 -4.90 -18.50 -13.76
C TRP A 279 -4.54 -19.89 -14.31
N GLY A 280 -3.26 -20.07 -14.66
CA GLY A 280 -2.74 -21.33 -15.21
C GLY A 280 -2.97 -21.49 -16.72
N THR A 281 -3.57 -20.49 -17.38
CA THR A 281 -3.47 -20.35 -18.83
C THR A 281 -2.02 -20.12 -19.25
N ARG A 282 -1.67 -20.53 -20.47
CA ARG A 282 -0.31 -20.37 -20.97
C ARG A 282 -0.08 -18.91 -21.35
N MET A 283 0.72 -18.21 -20.56
CA MET A 283 1.13 -16.83 -20.79
C MET A 283 2.57 -16.77 -21.32
N HIS A 284 2.92 -15.70 -22.04
CA HIS A 284 4.29 -15.49 -22.52
C HIS A 284 5.22 -15.11 -21.36
N ASP A 285 6.40 -15.72 -21.24
CA ASP A 285 7.42 -15.37 -20.24
C ASP A 285 8.46 -14.47 -20.90
N TYR A 286 8.54 -13.22 -20.44
CA TYR A 286 9.40 -12.19 -21.04
C TYR A 286 10.80 -12.18 -20.43
N THR A 287 10.98 -12.77 -19.25
CA THR A 287 12.18 -12.60 -18.42
C THR A 287 12.93 -13.90 -18.16
N GLN A 288 12.48 -15.03 -18.72
CA GLN A 288 13.09 -16.35 -18.50
C GLN A 288 14.63 -16.36 -18.61
N ASP A 289 15.18 -15.80 -19.69
CA ASP A 289 16.62 -15.79 -19.93
C ASP A 289 17.36 -14.91 -18.90
N LEU A 290 16.79 -13.75 -18.57
CA LEU A 290 17.32 -12.83 -17.55
C LEU A 290 17.35 -13.51 -16.17
N ARG A 291 16.25 -14.15 -15.77
CA ARG A 291 16.13 -14.85 -14.49
C ARG A 291 17.14 -15.99 -14.38
N ASN A 292 17.29 -16.79 -15.43
CA ASN A 292 18.28 -17.87 -15.49
C ASN A 292 19.71 -17.35 -15.34
N TYR A 293 20.05 -16.25 -16.03
CA TYR A 293 21.36 -15.60 -15.91
C TYR A 293 21.64 -15.08 -14.50
N ARG A 294 20.67 -14.39 -13.88
CA ARG A 294 20.82 -13.82 -12.53
C ARG A 294 21.00 -14.90 -11.46
N LEU A 295 20.21 -15.97 -11.52
CA LEU A 295 20.31 -17.10 -10.59
C LEU A 295 21.60 -17.91 -10.76
N ALA A 296 22.08 -18.08 -12.00
CA ALA A 296 23.35 -18.73 -12.25
C ALA A 296 24.52 -17.93 -11.64
N ASN A 297 24.50 -16.60 -11.77
CA ASN A 297 25.58 -15.74 -11.29
C ASN A 297 25.55 -15.50 -9.79
N SER A 298 24.37 -15.45 -9.14
CA SER A 298 24.30 -15.38 -7.68
C SER A 298 24.90 -16.63 -7.03
N SER A 299 24.70 -17.80 -7.64
CA SER A 299 25.30 -19.07 -7.19
C SER A 299 26.83 -19.12 -7.34
N MET A 300 27.40 -18.37 -8.30
CA MET A 300 28.86 -18.28 -8.50
C MET A 300 29.53 -17.32 -7.51
N SER A 301 28.85 -16.24 -7.10
CA SER A 301 29.34 -15.33 -6.06
C SER A 301 29.57 -16.05 -4.73
N ASN A 302 28.67 -16.97 -4.35
CA ASN A 302 28.81 -17.84 -3.17
C ASN A 302 29.97 -18.86 -3.25
N ARG A 303 30.60 -19.04 -4.41
CA ARG A 303 31.76 -19.94 -4.59
C ARG A 303 33.11 -19.23 -4.52
N GLN A 304 33.13 -17.89 -4.56
CA GLN A 304 34.37 -17.09 -4.55
C GLN A 304 34.71 -16.51 -3.17
N SER A 305 33.88 -16.74 -2.16
CA SER A 305 34.12 -16.39 -0.76
C SER A 305 34.72 -17.57 0.03
N TRP A 306 35.95 -17.96 -0.30
CA TRP A 306 36.80 -18.84 0.53
C TRP A 306 38.24 -18.32 0.54
#